data_AF-A0AAN0NDK6-F1
#
_entry.id   AF-A0AAN0NDK6-F1
#
_cell.length_a   1.000
_cell.length_b   1.000
_cell.length_c   1.000
_cell.angle_alpha   90.00
_cell.angle_beta   90.00
_cell.angle_gamma   90.00
#
_symmetry.space_group_name_H-M   'P 1'
#
loop_
_entity.id
_entity.type
_entity.pdbx_description
1 polymer ?
#
loop_
_entity_poly.entity_id
_entity_poly.type
_entity_poly.pdbx_seq_one_letter_code
_entity_poly.pdbx_strand_id
1 'polypeptide(L)'
;MVKQALRSLQLPENGIAQESYTVVVTRERDIRTIDVESPTLILNVGEVKVIKAIVNPEDATHQGLVWTVSDPEVLSIDQSGVVTYPKARWRND
;
A
#
# COMPACT_ATOMS: atom_id res chain seq x y z
N MET A 1 16.10 -3.41 -3.51
CA MET A 1 16.57 -2.24 -2.72
C MET A 1 16.84 -2.64 -1.26
N VAL A 2 18.05 -2.42 -0.73
CA VAL A 2 18.41 -2.78 0.67
C VAL A 2 17.91 -1.70 1.64
N LYS A 3 16.94 -2.03 2.50
CA LYS A 3 16.47 -1.13 3.57
C LYS A 3 17.33 -1.29 4.83
N GLN A 4 17.89 -0.14 5.24
CA GLN A 4 18.36 0.29 6.56
C GLN A 4 19.31 -0.62 7.36
N ALA A 5 20.55 -0.14 7.52
CA ALA A 5 21.46 -0.59 8.56
C ALA A 5 21.03 -0.02 9.92
N LEU A 6 20.76 -0.88 10.89
CA LEU A 6 20.57 -0.48 12.29
C LEU A 6 21.94 -0.04 12.85
N ARG A 7 22.05 1.23 13.27
CA ARG A 7 23.25 1.77 13.92
C ARG A 7 23.18 1.47 15.41
N SER A 8 24.07 0.61 15.91
CA SER A 8 24.34 0.48 17.35
C SER A 8 25.69 1.11 17.67
N LEU A 9 25.68 2.12 18.54
CA LEU A 9 26.88 2.74 19.09
C LEU A 9 27.21 2.03 20.41
N GLN A 10 28.33 1.32 20.45
CA GLN A 10 28.90 0.81 21.70
C GLN A 10 30.18 1.58 21.99
N LEU A 11 30.34 2.00 23.25
CA LEU A 11 31.58 2.58 23.77
C LEU A 11 32.43 1.44 24.33
N PRO A 12 33.40 0.88 23.58
CA PRO A 12 34.26 -0.17 24.13
C PRO A 12 35.16 0.39 25.24
N GLU A 13 35.53 -0.46 26.19
CA GLU A 13 36.31 -0.12 27.38
C GLU A 13 37.74 0.39 27.06
N ASN A 14 38.20 0.22 25.82
CA ASN A 14 39.53 0.66 25.36
C ASN A 14 39.59 2.14 24.95
N GLY A 15 38.50 2.90 25.05
CA GLY A 15 38.47 4.34 24.79
C GLY A 15 38.48 4.74 23.31
N ILE A 16 38.42 3.77 22.38
CA ILE A 16 38.31 4.04 20.94
C ILE A 16 36.85 3.85 20.54
N ALA A 17 36.18 4.89 20.06
CA ALA A 17 34.81 4.76 19.56
C ALA A 17 34.78 3.71 18.42
N GLN A 18 34.04 2.62 18.62
CA GLN A 18 33.83 1.58 17.63
C GLN A 18 32.41 1.69 17.07
N GLU A 19 32.30 1.91 15.76
CA GLU A 19 31.02 1.88 15.06
C GLU A 19 30.87 0.54 14.34
N SER A 20 29.74 -0.11 14.55
CA SER A 20 29.38 -1.33 13.84
C SER A 20 28.29 -1.04 12.81
N TYR A 21 28.46 -1.59 11.61
CA TYR A 21 27.48 -1.48 10.51
C TYR A 21 27.07 -2.90 10.13
N THR A 22 25.77 -3.20 10.18
CA THR A 22 25.25 -4.47 9.67
C THR A 22 24.82 -4.28 8.22
N VAL A 23 25.44 -5.02 7.31
CA VAL A 23 25.04 -5.08 5.90
C VAL A 23 24.12 -6.28 5.71
N VAL A 24 22.85 -6.03 5.41
CA VAL A 24 21.88 -7.08 5.10
C VAL A 24 21.65 -7.12 3.59
N VAL A 25 21.79 -8.28 2.97
CA VAL A 25 21.44 -8.48 1.56
C VAL A 25 20.07 -9.15 1.51
N THR A 26 19.07 -8.47 0.96
CA THR A 26 17.74 -9.04 0.73
C THR A 26 17.50 -9.25 -0.77
N ARG A 27 16.86 -10.38 -1.10
CA ARG A 27 16.37 -10.61 -2.47
C ARG A 27 15.10 -9.79 -2.71
N GLU A 28 14.94 -9.28 -3.92
CA GLU A 28 13.68 -8.70 -4.34
C GLU A 28 12.63 -9.79 -4.49
N ARG A 29 11.39 -9.47 -4.13
CA ARG A 29 10.26 -10.38 -4.21
C ARG A 29 9.12 -9.71 -4.96
N ASP A 30 8.67 -10.37 -6.03
CA ASP A 30 7.56 -9.89 -6.83
C ASP A 30 6.22 -10.33 -6.25
N ILE A 31 5.18 -9.57 -6.58
CA ILE A 31 3.79 -9.94 -6.31
C ILE A 31 3.46 -11.18 -7.16
N ARG A 32 2.81 -12.16 -6.53
CA ARG A 32 2.30 -13.36 -7.21
C ARG A 32 0.82 -13.28 -7.47
N THR A 33 0.06 -12.88 -6.47
CA THR A 33 -1.40 -12.76 -6.56
C THR A 33 -1.87 -11.52 -5.82
N ILE A 34 -2.99 -10.98 -6.29
CA ILE A 34 -3.71 -9.88 -5.65
C ILE A 34 -5.14 -10.37 -5.47
N ASP A 35 -5.57 -10.46 -4.22
CA ASP A 35 -6.93 -10.85 -3.87
C ASP A 35 -7.69 -9.60 -3.41
N VAL A 36 -8.96 -9.48 -3.79
CA VAL A 36 -9.82 -8.36 -3.35
C VAL A 36 -10.90 -8.94 -2.46
N GLU A 37 -10.96 -8.48 -1.20
CA GLU A 37 -11.88 -9.05 -0.20
C GLU A 37 -13.37 -8.83 -0.58
N SER A 38 -13.69 -7.83 -1.40
CA SER A 38 -15.07 -7.53 -1.83
C SER A 38 -15.09 -6.82 -3.20
N PRO A 39 -15.06 -7.56 -4.32
CA PRO A 39 -15.02 -6.96 -5.66
C PRO A 39 -16.35 -6.33 -6.07
N THR A 40 -17.46 -6.74 -5.46
CA THR A 40 -18.80 -6.20 -5.73
C THR A 40 -19.20 -5.24 -4.62
N LEU A 41 -19.46 -3.99 -5.00
CA LEU A 41 -19.91 -2.95 -4.09
C LEU A 41 -21.33 -2.53 -4.47
N ILE A 42 -22.21 -2.52 -3.47
CA ILE A 42 -23.48 -1.80 -3.53
C ILE A 42 -23.27 -0.53 -2.71
N LEU A 43 -23.40 0.64 -3.34
CA LEU A 43 -23.18 1.94 -2.70
C LEU A 43 -24.45 2.78 -2.82
N ASN A 44 -24.87 3.38 -1.71
CA ASN A 44 -25.89 4.41 -1.73
C ASN A 44 -25.27 5.77 -2.08
N VAL A 45 -26.10 6.71 -2.53
CA VAL A 45 -25.64 8.06 -2.86
C VAL A 45 -25.02 8.73 -1.63
N GLY A 46 -23.76 9.14 -1.75
CA GLY A 46 -23.01 9.78 -0.66
C GLY A 46 -22.34 8.80 0.30
N GLU A 47 -22.46 7.49 0.07
CA GLU A 47 -21.75 6.47 0.84
C GLU A 47 -20.27 6.39 0.41
N VAL A 48 -19.41 6.12 1.39
CA VAL A 48 -17.97 5.89 1.20
C VAL A 48 -17.67 4.47 1.64
N LYS A 49 -16.97 3.69 0.81
CA LYS A 49 -16.48 2.35 1.17
C LYS A 49 -15.01 2.24 0.92
N VAL A 50 -14.35 1.35 1.66
CA VAL A 50 -12.94 1.03 1.46
C VAL A 50 -12.86 -0.36 0.87
N ILE A 51 -12.20 -0.50 -0.28
CA ILE A 51 -11.82 -1.79 -0.84
C ILE A 51 -10.43 -2.15 -0.33
N LYS A 52 -10.31 -3.36 0.21
CA LYS A 52 -9.03 -3.92 0.64
C LYS A 52 -8.52 -4.91 -0.40
N ALA A 53 -7.32 -4.65 -0.91
CA ALA A 53 -6.54 -5.60 -1.69
C ALA A 53 -5.52 -6.28 -0.77
N ILE A 54 -5.41 -7.60 -0.89
CA ILE A 54 -4.42 -8.43 -0.22
C ILE A 54 -3.35 -8.77 -1.26
N VAL A 55 -2.15 -8.25 -1.05
CA VAL A 55 -0.99 -8.54 -1.90
C VAL A 55 -0.27 -9.76 -1.34
N ASN A 56 -0.10 -10.78 -2.18
CA ASN A 56 0.59 -12.00 -1.82
C ASN A 56 1.82 -12.20 -2.71
N PRO A 57 3.00 -12.46 -2.14
CA PRO A 57 3.30 -12.52 -0.70
C PRO A 57 3.37 -11.13 -0.04
N GLU A 58 3.05 -11.05 1.25
CA GLU A 58 2.97 -9.80 2.04
C GLU A 58 4.27 -8.98 2.08
N ASP A 59 5.41 -9.64 1.86
CA ASP A 59 6.74 -9.05 1.85
C ASP A 59 7.30 -8.88 0.43
N ALA A 60 6.42 -8.79 -0.57
CA ALA A 60 6.78 -8.30 -1.90
C ALA A 60 7.48 -6.93 -1.78
N THR A 61 8.58 -6.76 -2.51
CA THR A 61 9.41 -5.54 -2.46
C THR A 61 8.75 -4.37 -3.19
N HIS A 62 7.91 -4.67 -4.18
CA HIS A 62 7.17 -3.70 -4.97
C HIS A 62 5.67 -3.97 -4.81
N GLN A 63 5.00 -3.21 -3.94
CA GLN A 63 3.58 -3.36 -3.62
C GLN A 63 2.70 -2.27 -4.26
N GLY A 64 3.16 -1.66 -5.35
CA GLY A 64 2.41 -0.62 -6.05
C GLY A 64 1.12 -1.19 -6.63
N LEU A 65 -0.02 -0.70 -6.15
CA LEU A 65 -1.34 -1.06 -6.67
C LEU A 65 -1.88 0.09 -7.53
N VAL A 66 -2.43 -0.27 -8.69
CA VAL A 66 -3.20 0.66 -9.53
C VAL A 66 -4.65 0.23 -9.45
N TRP A 67 -5.49 1.13 -8.94
CA TRP A 67 -6.92 0.91 -8.86
C TRP A 67 -7.61 1.46 -10.11
N THR A 68 -8.62 0.75 -10.59
CA THR A 68 -9.44 1.18 -11.74
C THR A 68 -10.88 0.83 -11.46
N VAL A 69 -11.78 1.70 -11.91
CA VAL A 69 -13.23 1.57 -11.75
C VAL A 69 -13.85 1.38 -13.12
N SER A 70 -14.89 0.54 -13.19
CA SER A 70 -15.57 0.25 -14.45
C SER A 70 -16.30 1.46 -15.03
N ASP A 71 -16.76 2.36 -14.16
CA ASP A 71 -17.46 3.59 -14.53
C ASP A 71 -16.93 4.78 -13.70
N PRO A 72 -15.93 5.51 -14.23
CA PRO A 72 -15.32 6.65 -13.54
C PRO A 72 -16.21 7.89 -13.48
N GLU A 73 -17.31 7.96 -14.24
CA GLU A 73 -18.26 9.08 -14.17
C GLU A 73 -19.19 8.95 -12.96
N VAL A 74 -19.43 7.71 -12.51
CA VAL A 74 -20.34 7.37 -11.42
C VAL A 74 -19.59 7.14 -10.10
N LEU A 75 -18.35 6.68 -10.16
CA LEU A 75 -17.60 6.22 -9.00
C LEU A 75 -16.13 6.58 -9.13
N SER A 76 -15.50 6.99 -8.03
CA SER A 76 -14.06 7.27 -7.96
C SER A 76 -13.42 6.40 -6.90
N ILE A 77 -12.20 5.90 -7.17
CA ILE A 77 -11.38 5.19 -6.19
C ILE A 77 -10.02 5.86 -6.10
N ASP A 78 -9.52 6.06 -4.88
CA ASP A 78 -8.19 6.60 -4.65
C ASP A 78 -7.12 5.52 -4.52
N GLN A 79 -5.85 5.93 -4.39
CA GLN A 79 -4.71 5.02 -4.27
C GLN A 79 -4.75 4.17 -2.99
N SER A 80 -5.49 4.62 -1.96
CA SER A 80 -5.69 3.89 -0.71
C SER A 80 -6.87 2.91 -0.76
N GLY A 81 -7.56 2.81 -1.90
CA GLY A 81 -8.71 1.93 -2.07
C GLY A 81 -10.02 2.52 -1.54
N VAL A 82 -10.07 3.83 -1.25
CA VAL A 82 -11.31 4.49 -0.82
C VAL A 82 -12.15 4.79 -2.05
N VAL A 83 -13.33 4.20 -2.07
CA VAL A 83 -14.35 4.39 -3.08
C VAL A 83 -15.34 5.46 -2.64
N THR A 84 -15.52 6.45 -3.49
CA THR A 84 -16.52 7.51 -3.33
C THR A 84 -17.49 7.47 -4.49
N TYR A 85 -18.77 7.59 -4.17
CA TYR A 85 -19.81 7.88 -5.15
C TYR A 85 -19.97 9.40 -5.23
N PRO A 86 -19.29 10.11 -6.17
CA PRO A 86 -19.54 11.53 -6.36
C PRO A 86 -21.03 11.71 -6.62
N LYS A 87 -21.66 12.47 -5.73
CA LYS A 87 -23.08 12.74 -5.68
C LYS A 87 -23.68 12.81 -7.09
N ALA A 88 -24.65 11.93 -7.34
CA ALA A 88 -25.34 11.78 -8.61
C ALA A 88 -25.60 13.13 -9.26
N ARG A 89 -25.11 13.30 -10.49
CA ARG A 89 -25.52 14.37 -11.37
C ARG A 89 -26.95 14.08 -11.86
N TRP A 90 -27.95 14.07 -10.98
CA TRP A 90 -29.32 14.33 -11.40
C TRP A 90 -29.41 15.84 -11.62
N ARG A 91 -29.13 16.27 -12.85
CA ARG A 91 -29.60 17.58 -13.28
C ARG A 91 -31.10 17.39 -13.53
N ASN A 92 -31.93 17.97 -12.67
CA ASN A 92 -33.32 18.24 -13.04
C ASN A 92 -33.26 19.36 -14.07
N ASP A 93 -33.27 18.98 -15.35
CA ASP A 93 -33.59 19.87 -16.47
C ASP A 93 -35.10 20.01 -16.57
#